data_AF-A0A0K9Q489-F1
#
_entry.id   AF-A0A0K9Q489-F1
#
_cell.length_a   1.000
_cell.length_b   1.000
_cell.length_c   1.000
_cell.angle_alpha   90.00
_cell.angle_beta   90.00
_cell.angle_gamma   90.00
#
_symmetry.space_group_name_H-M   'P 1'
#
loop_
_entity.id
_entity.type
_entity.pdbx_description
1 polymer ?
#
loop_
_entity_poly.entity_id
_entity_poly.type
_entity_poly.pdbx_seq_one_letter_code
_entity_poly.pdbx_strand_id
1 'polypeptide(L)'
;MRKEKIQNNIVVIGHVNFGKLITTNHLSYKLGGIANLIIERFERKTSKMKKCSLKYTWVLDNFKAERERGITIDIALWKFVPYIVEGSNVLPTKTHYSSSLLFIISSSSSDF
;
A
#
# COMPACT_ATOMS: atom_id res chain seq x y z
N MET A 1 33.87 4.48 4.11
CA MET A 1 32.75 5.32 4.57
C MET A 1 31.46 4.53 4.42
N ARG A 2 30.68 4.29 5.48
CA ARG A 2 29.33 3.72 5.35
C ARG A 2 28.48 4.76 4.65
N LYS A 3 28.11 4.50 3.39
CA LYS A 3 27.23 5.39 2.61
C LYS A 3 25.86 5.40 3.27
N GLU A 4 25.44 6.55 3.80
CA GLU A 4 24.17 6.70 4.51
C GLU A 4 22.99 6.42 3.56
N LYS A 5 22.08 5.57 4.03
CA LYS A 5 20.85 5.26 3.31
C LYS A 5 19.85 6.38 3.62
N ILE A 6 19.57 7.21 2.62
CA ILE A 6 18.48 8.19 2.71
C ILE A 6 17.19 7.43 3.08
N GLN A 7 16.39 7.96 4.00
CA GLN A 7 15.10 7.41 4.39
C GLN A 7 14.03 8.46 4.12
N ASN A 8 13.01 8.10 3.35
CA ASN A 8 11.92 9.02 3.04
C ASN A 8 10.64 8.52 3.69
N ASN A 9 9.95 9.40 4.40
CA ASN A 9 8.67 9.12 5.02
C ASN A 9 7.59 9.89 4.27
N ILE A 10 6.57 9.19 3.77
CA ILE A 10 5.46 9.77 3.00
C ILE A 10 4.19 9.60 3.80
N VAL A 11 3.45 10.70 3.99
CA VAL A 11 2.13 10.70 4.64
C VAL A 11 1.09 11.13 3.61
N VAL A 12 0.02 10.34 3.47
CA VAL A 12 -1.08 10.63 2.55
C VAL A 12 -2.31 11.10 3.34
N ILE A 13 -2.76 12.33 3.08
CA ILE A 13 -3.87 13.01 3.78
C ILE A 13 -4.90 13.48 2.74
N GLY A 14 -6.17 13.59 3.14
CA GLY A 14 -7.26 14.06 2.26
C GLY A 14 -8.64 13.88 2.89
N HIS A 15 -9.70 14.05 2.11
CA HIS A 15 -11.09 13.82 2.57
C HIS A 15 -11.46 12.32 2.62
N VAL A 16 -12.49 11.96 3.39
CA VAL A 16 -13.08 10.59 3.37
C VAL A 16 -13.53 10.22 1.95
N ASN A 17 -13.39 8.94 1.59
CA ASN A 17 -13.81 8.37 0.31
C ASN A 17 -13.10 8.89 -0.95
N PHE A 18 -12.01 9.66 -0.84
CA PHE A 18 -11.21 10.12 -1.99
C PHE A 18 -10.20 9.06 -2.51
N GLY A 19 -10.35 7.80 -2.12
CA GLY A 19 -9.54 6.70 -2.67
C GLY A 19 -8.06 6.73 -2.28
N LYS A 20 -7.66 7.47 -1.23
CA LYS A 20 -6.27 7.58 -0.76
C LYS A 20 -5.60 6.22 -0.63
N LEU A 21 -6.21 5.33 0.16
CA LEU A 21 -5.67 4.00 0.42
C LEU A 21 -5.55 3.15 -0.86
N ILE A 22 -6.50 3.30 -1.80
CA ILE A 22 -6.46 2.58 -3.08
C ILE A 22 -5.27 3.06 -3.92
N THR A 23 -5.12 4.37 -4.10
CA THR A 23 -4.04 4.96 -4.90
C THR A 23 -2.68 4.64 -4.28
N THR A 24 -2.57 4.77 -2.97
CA THR A 24 -1.33 4.55 -2.23
C THR A 24 -0.89 3.08 -2.24
N ASN A 25 -1.83 2.14 -2.11
CA ASN A 25 -1.52 0.71 -2.24
C ASN A 25 -1.18 0.30 -3.67
N HIS A 26 -1.89 0.85 -4.65
CA HIS A 26 -1.58 0.59 -6.05
C HIS A 26 -0.20 1.12 -6.43
N LEU A 27 0.21 2.28 -5.90
CA LEU A 27 1.58 2.80 -6.05
C LEU A 27 2.60 1.85 -5.41
N SER A 28 2.34 1.37 -4.19
CA SER A 28 3.22 0.41 -3.50
C SER A 28 3.37 -0.89 -4.28
N TYR A 29 2.30 -1.36 -4.93
CA TYR A 29 2.34 -2.51 -5.83
C TYR A 29 3.22 -2.24 -7.06
N LYS A 30 3.02 -1.11 -7.75
CA LYS A 30 3.81 -0.75 -8.95
C LYS A 30 5.29 -0.55 -8.65
N LEU A 31 5.62 0.04 -7.50
CA LEU A 31 7.00 0.22 -7.04
C LEU A 31 7.62 -1.06 -6.48
N GLY A 32 6.83 -2.12 -6.37
CA GLY A 32 7.33 -3.41 -5.96
C GLY A 32 7.43 -3.66 -4.47
N GLY A 33 6.81 -2.80 -3.68
CA GLY A 33 6.68 -3.03 -2.24
C GLY A 33 5.75 -4.18 -1.89
N ILE A 34 4.97 -4.71 -2.84
CA ILE A 34 4.01 -5.81 -2.63
C ILE A 34 4.15 -6.83 -3.76
N ALA A 35 4.30 -8.10 -3.41
CA ALA A 35 4.40 -9.19 -4.40
C ALA A 35 3.08 -9.48 -5.12
N ASN A 36 3.14 -9.77 -6.42
CA ASN A 36 1.97 -10.07 -7.26
C ASN A 36 1.08 -11.19 -6.71
N LEU A 37 1.70 -12.24 -6.15
CA LEU A 37 0.98 -13.37 -5.53
C LEU A 37 0.09 -12.95 -4.37
N ILE A 38 0.50 -11.93 -3.61
CA ILE A 38 -0.28 -11.41 -2.49
C ILE A 38 -1.53 -10.70 -3.01
N ILE A 39 -1.37 -9.87 -4.05
CA ILE A 39 -2.50 -9.18 -4.70
C ILE A 39 -3.48 -10.18 -5.30
N GLU A 40 -2.99 -11.20 -6.01
CA GLU A 40 -3.85 -12.21 -6.62
C GLU A 40 -4.63 -13.00 -5.55
N ARG A 41 -4.00 -13.33 -4.42
CA ARG A 41 -4.67 -13.97 -3.28
C ARG A 41 -5.78 -13.09 -2.72
N PHE A 42 -5.55 -11.79 -2.60
CA PHE A 42 -6.57 -10.85 -2.12
C PHE A 42 -7.67 -10.61 -3.13
N GLU A 43 -7.36 -10.54 -4.42
CA GLU A 43 -8.35 -10.47 -5.50
C GLU A 43 -9.33 -11.64 -5.44
N ARG A 44 -8.83 -12.87 -5.32
CA ARG A 44 -9.71 -14.04 -5.15
C ARG A 44 -10.58 -13.96 -3.89
N LYS A 45 -10.07 -13.42 -2.78
CA LYS A 45 -10.84 -13.24 -1.53
C LYS A 45 -11.90 -12.16 -1.67
N THR A 46 -11.55 -11.02 -2.26
CA THR A 46 -12.48 -9.91 -2.44
C THR A 46 -13.54 -10.23 -3.48
N SER A 47 -13.23 -11.02 -4.51
CA SER A 47 -14.23 -11.54 -5.45
C SER A 47 -15.27 -12.43 -4.78
N LYS A 48 -14.86 -13.30 -3.86
CA LYS A 48 -15.82 -14.11 -3.07
C LYS A 48 -16.74 -13.26 -2.21
N MET A 49 -16.28 -12.09 -1.77
CA MET A 49 -17.06 -11.16 -0.94
C MET A 49 -17.77 -10.06 -1.75
N LYS A 50 -17.80 -10.16 -3.10
CA LYS A 50 -18.37 -9.15 -4.01
C LYS A 50 -17.77 -7.74 -3.83
N LYS A 51 -16.51 -7.66 -3.39
CA LYS A 51 -15.75 -6.41 -3.15
C LYS A 51 -14.48 -6.31 -4.01
N CYS A 52 -14.54 -6.78 -5.27
CA CYS A 52 -13.38 -6.88 -6.17
C CYS A 52 -12.52 -5.60 -6.25
N SER A 53 -13.13 -4.42 -6.12
CA SER A 53 -12.46 -3.12 -6.19
C SER A 53 -11.50 -2.83 -5.03
N LEU A 54 -11.59 -3.56 -3.91
CA LEU A 54 -10.78 -3.32 -2.70
C LEU A 54 -9.55 -4.24 -2.58
N LYS A 55 -9.16 -4.94 -3.64
CA LYS A 55 -8.03 -5.89 -3.61
C LYS A 55 -6.71 -5.29 -3.11
N TYR A 56 -6.46 -4.01 -3.40
CA TYR A 56 -5.26 -3.30 -2.97
C TYR A 56 -5.36 -2.81 -1.52
N THR A 57 -6.54 -2.33 -1.10
CA THR A 57 -6.86 -1.86 0.25
C THR A 57 -6.60 -2.93 1.31
N TRP A 58 -6.97 -4.18 0.96
CA TRP A 58 -6.85 -5.35 1.84
C TRP A 58 -5.41 -5.74 2.22
N VAL A 59 -4.40 -5.21 1.52
CA VAL A 59 -3.00 -5.44 1.86
C VAL A 59 -2.62 -4.75 3.16
N LEU A 60 -3.22 -3.58 3.43
CA LEU A 60 -2.93 -2.78 4.63
C LEU A 60 -4.01 -2.89 5.70
N ASP A 61 -5.24 -3.26 5.35
CA ASP A 61 -6.31 -3.50 6.33
C ASP A 61 -6.00 -4.76 7.16
N ASN A 62 -5.67 -4.59 8.43
CA ASN A 62 -5.38 -5.69 9.34
C ASN A 62 -6.64 -6.16 10.07
N PHE A 63 -7.60 -5.27 10.29
CA PHE A 63 -8.80 -5.59 11.05
C PHE A 63 -9.92 -6.14 10.16
N LYS A 64 -10.68 -7.10 10.71
CA LYS A 64 -11.87 -7.65 10.05
C LYS A 64 -12.93 -6.56 9.80
N ALA A 65 -13.09 -5.64 10.75
CA ALA A 65 -14.02 -4.51 10.63
C ALA A 65 -13.68 -3.59 9.45
N GLU A 66 -12.39 -3.32 9.20
CA GLU A 66 -11.94 -2.51 8.05
C GLU A 66 -12.31 -3.19 6.73
N ARG A 67 -12.05 -4.50 6.63
CA ARG A 67 -12.37 -5.29 5.42
C ARG A 67 -13.87 -5.44 5.18
N GLU A 68 -14.65 -5.61 6.25
CA GLU A 68 -16.11 -5.76 6.19
C GLU A 68 -16.82 -4.45 5.90
N ARG A 69 -16.31 -3.32 6.38
CA ARG A 69 -16.91 -2.00 6.14
C ARG A 69 -16.31 -1.27 4.95
N GLY A 70 -15.11 -1.64 4.51
CA GLY A 70 -14.38 -0.94 3.45
C GLY A 70 -13.86 0.44 3.87
N ILE A 71 -13.71 0.66 5.18
CA ILE A 71 -13.16 1.89 5.77
C ILE A 71 -11.89 1.56 6.54
N THR A 72 -10.91 2.44 6.47
CA THR A 72 -9.67 2.29 7.23
C THR A 72 -9.86 2.96 8.59
N ILE A 73 -9.69 2.17 9.64
CA ILE A 73 -9.94 2.56 11.03
C ILE A 73 -8.59 2.93 11.69
N ASP A 74 -7.53 2.21 11.34
CA ASP A 74 -6.20 2.39 11.93
C ASP A 74 -5.18 2.93 10.93
N ILE A 75 -4.10 3.51 11.44
CA ILE A 75 -2.99 4.00 10.62
C ILE A 75 -2.14 2.79 10.20
N ALA A 76 -2.14 2.48 8.92
CA ALA A 76 -1.26 1.47 8.37
C ALA A 76 0.13 2.05 8.08
N LEU A 77 1.17 1.31 8.48
CA LEU A 77 2.57 1.61 8.24
C LEU A 77 3.16 0.54 7.32
N TRP A 78 3.58 0.94 6.13
CA TRP A 78 4.26 0.05 5.20
C TRP A 78 5.67 0.52 4.91
N LYS A 79 6.66 -0.32 5.20
CA LYS A 79 8.06 -0.07 4.88
C LYS A 79 8.45 -0.95 3.70
N PHE A 80 8.88 -0.32 2.61
CA PHE A 80 9.35 -1.06 1.44
C PHE A 80 10.59 -0.43 0.82
N VAL A 81 11.28 -1.23 0.00
CA VAL A 81 12.38 -0.78 -0.85
C VAL A 81 11.87 -0.82 -2.27
N PRO A 82 11.78 0.32 -2.97
CA PRO A 82 11.31 0.34 -4.35
C PRO A 82 12.33 -0.35 -5.26
N TYR A 83 11.84 -1.16 -6.19
CA TYR A 83 12.64 -1.64 -7.32
C TYR A 83 12.20 -0.92 -8.59
N ILE A 84 13.17 -0.54 -9.42
CA ILE A 84 12.91 0.01 -10.75
C ILE A 84 13.04 -1.14 -11.73
N VAL A 85 12.02 -1.33 -12.56
CA VAL A 85 12.06 -2.30 -13.66
C VAL A 85 12.46 -1.52 -14.91
N GLU A 86 13.66 -1.76 -15.43
CA GLU A 86 14.10 -1.25 -16.73
C GLU A 86 14.02 -2.40 -17.76
N GLY A 87 13.02 -2.34 -18.63
CA GLY A 87 12.76 -3.39 -19.62
C GLY A 87 12.35 -4.72 -18.96
N SER A 88 13.07 -5.81 -19.27
CA SER A 88 12.89 -7.14 -18.68
C SER A 88 13.76 -7.40 -17.44
N ASN A 89 14.62 -6.45 -17.06
CA ASN A 89 15.54 -6.61 -15.94
C ASN A 89 14.95 -5.99 -14.67
N VAL A 90 14.73 -6.84 -13.66
CA VAL A 90 14.46 -6.40 -12.29
C VAL A 90 15.81 -6.15 -11.64
N LEU A 91 16.31 -4.94 -11.74
CA LEU A 91 17.52 -4.56 -11.02
C LEU A 91 17.12 -4.17 -9.60
N PRO A 92 17.57 -4.89 -8.54
CA PRO A 92 17.58 -4.28 -7.22
C PRO A 92 18.42 -3.01 -7.37
N THR A 93 17.89 -1.87 -6.93
CA THR A 93 18.60 -0.58 -6.95
C THR A 93 19.86 -0.71 -6.08
N LYS A 94 20.95 -1.23 -6.66
CA LYS A 94 22.20 -1.55 -5.97
C LYS A 94 23.00 -0.31 -5.59
N THR A 95 22.53 0.88 -5.93
CA THR A 95 23.30 2.10 -5.80
C THR A 95 22.41 3.20 -5.26
N HIS A 96 22.32 3.26 -3.93
CA HIS A 96 21.82 4.40 -3.17
C HIS A 96 20.30 4.63 -3.25
N TYR A 97 19.72 5.18 -2.18
CA TYR A 97 18.33 5.64 -2.01
C TYR A 97 17.31 4.74 -1.29
N SER A 98 16.76 5.34 -0.22
CA SER A 98 15.38 5.31 0.27
C SER A 98 14.75 3.98 0.62
N SER A 99 14.82 3.60 1.91
CA SER A 99 13.67 2.89 2.48
C SER A 99 12.53 3.89 2.62
N SER A 100 11.42 3.63 1.93
CA SER A 100 10.25 4.48 1.99
C SER A 100 9.28 3.94 3.03
N LEU A 101 8.88 4.78 3.96
CA LEU A 101 7.85 4.49 4.96
C LEU A 101 6.58 5.22 4.57
N LEU A 102 5.51 4.47 4.39
CA LEU A 102 4.24 5.01 3.92
C LEU A 102 3.23 5.00 5.06
N PHE A 103 2.76 6.19 5.41
CA PHE A 103 1.70 6.41 6.37
C PHE A 103 0.43 6.77 5.62
N ILE A 104 -0.65 6.07 5.92
CA ILE A 104 -1.96 6.40 5.39
C ILE A 104 -2.83 6.75 6.59
N ILE A 105 -3.09 8.05 6.73
CA ILE A 105 -3.98 8.55 7.78
C ILE A 105 -5.37 8.67 7.16
N SER A 106 -6.22 7.75 7.56
CA SER A 106 -7.64 7.78 7.25
C SER A 106 -8.38 8.15 8.52
N SER A 107 -8.79 9.42 8.65
CA SER A 107 -9.89 9.76 9.55
C SER A 107 -11.19 9.33 8.88
N SER A 108 -11.93 8.42 9.50
CA SER A 108 -13.32 8.16 9.16
C SER A 108 -14.17 9.34 9.64
N SER A 109 -14.77 10.12 8.73
CA SER A 109 -15.97 10.87 9.09
C SER A 109 -17.09 9.87 9.28
N SER A 110 -17.51 9.78 10.54
CA SER A 110 -18.77 9.23 11.01
C SER A 110 -19.89 9.61 10.06
N ASP A 111 -20.64 8.62 9.58
CA ASP A 111 -22.09 8.65 9.62
C ASP A 111 -22.60 7.21 9.56
N PHE A 112 -23.62 6.97 10.37
CA PHE A 112 -24.41 5.75 10.49
C PHE A 112 -25.04 5.32 9.16
#